data_AF-A0A975G9P1-F1
#
_entry.id   AF-A0A975G9P1-F1
#
_cell.length_a   1.000
_cell.length_b   1.000
_cell.length_c   1.000
_cell.angle_alpha   90.00
_cell.angle_beta   90.00
_cell.angle_gamma   90.00
#
_symmetry.space_group_name_H-M   'P 1'
#
loop_
_entity.id
_entity.type
_entity.pdbx_description
1 polymer ?
#
loop_
_entity_poly.entity_id
_entity_poly.type
_entity_poly.pdbx_seq_one_letter_code
_entity_poly.pdbx_strand_id
1 'polypeptide(L)'
;MKCPNCNADIRDDAMYCPHCGSKVSDSSSTASSNVETITNEKYINLGSFDISKITELIKNPYASLSLNEEKNLNYGIFGFISSIIALYLWFLGIMAGVSTNTFYLVSIGINYFQLLIASILTVLFISLSPYIISLWLGTIKVPFKRAFLLNGAVQYIFAILFILCAVLAFVDIYISFIIFFITFITYIIYIIMLNSELFQIKDSRKLFAIFASVAIYLFLFRLALNQILIYIMSNISNLFRL
;
A
#
# COMPACT_ATOMS: atom_id res chain seq x y z
N MET A 1 20.84 5.24 -38.98
CA MET A 1 19.64 6.03 -38.61
C MET A 1 19.86 6.81 -37.31
N LYS A 2 19.00 7.77 -36.95
CA LYS A 2 19.11 8.51 -35.66
C LYS A 2 18.14 7.98 -34.61
N CYS A 3 18.59 7.84 -33.38
CA CYS A 3 17.74 7.42 -32.26
C CYS A 3 16.69 8.50 -31.94
N PRO A 4 15.38 8.18 -31.92
CA PRO A 4 14.33 9.19 -31.68
C PRO A 4 14.37 9.79 -30.27
N ASN A 5 14.97 9.09 -29.30
CA ASN A 5 15.03 9.54 -27.91
C ASN A 5 16.22 10.48 -27.60
N CYS A 6 17.39 10.23 -28.19
CA CYS A 6 18.63 10.97 -27.84
C CYS A 6 19.35 11.58 -29.06
N ASN A 7 18.84 11.37 -30.27
CA ASN A 7 19.37 11.88 -31.53
C ASN A 7 20.80 11.43 -31.91
N ALA A 8 21.35 10.42 -31.22
CA ALA A 8 22.62 9.80 -31.58
C ALA A 8 22.49 8.95 -32.84
N ASP A 9 23.56 8.89 -33.64
CA ASP A 9 23.64 7.99 -34.79
C ASP A 9 23.76 6.54 -34.33
N ILE A 10 22.91 5.68 -34.87
CA ILE A 10 22.82 4.26 -34.57
C ILE A 10 22.81 3.46 -35.87
N ARG A 11 23.28 2.22 -35.81
CA ARG A 11 23.22 1.30 -36.95
C ARG A 11 21.77 0.95 -37.28
N ASP A 12 21.49 0.72 -38.55
CA ASP A 12 20.13 0.43 -39.02
C ASP A 12 19.59 -0.94 -38.55
N ASP A 13 20.48 -1.84 -38.08
CA ASP A 13 20.17 -3.15 -37.51
C ASP A 13 20.16 -3.17 -35.96
N ALA A 14 20.31 -2.01 -35.30
CA ALA A 14 20.41 -1.95 -33.85
C ALA A 14 19.03 -2.01 -33.17
N MET A 15 18.76 -3.10 -32.44
CA MET A 15 17.53 -3.28 -31.65
C MET A 15 17.41 -2.30 -30.47
N TYR A 16 18.54 -1.81 -29.95
CA TYR A 16 18.63 -0.87 -28.82
C TYR A 16 19.69 0.19 -29.08
N CYS A 17 19.43 1.43 -28.64
CA CYS A 17 20.39 2.52 -28.74
C CYS A 17 21.53 2.36 -27.71
N PRO A 18 22.81 2.30 -28.13
CA PRO A 18 23.95 2.15 -27.21
C PRO A 18 24.20 3.39 -26.35
N HIS A 19 23.64 4.55 -26.70
CA HIS A 19 23.84 5.80 -25.94
C HIS A 19 22.80 6.01 -24.83
N CYS A 20 21.55 5.60 -25.03
CA CYS A 20 20.47 5.88 -24.06
C CYS A 20 19.66 4.66 -23.63
N GLY A 21 19.90 3.48 -24.21
CA GLY A 21 19.22 2.23 -23.86
C GLY A 21 17.78 2.09 -24.39
N SER A 22 17.25 3.07 -25.12
CA SER A 22 15.89 2.95 -25.68
C SER A 22 15.84 1.91 -26.82
N LYS A 23 14.79 1.10 -26.84
CA LYS A 23 14.50 0.14 -27.92
C LYS A 23 14.17 0.91 -29.21
N VAL A 24 14.75 0.50 -30.33
CA VAL A 24 14.50 1.09 -31.65
C VAL A 24 13.47 0.21 -32.32
N SER A 25 12.24 0.72 -32.49
CA SER A 25 11.12 -0.05 -33.04
C SER A 25 11.21 -0.13 -34.56
N ASP A 26 11.23 -1.34 -35.09
CA ASP A 26 11.26 -1.63 -36.54
C ASP A 26 10.01 -1.06 -37.22
N SER A 27 10.19 0.05 -37.94
CA SER A 27 9.14 0.64 -38.77
C SER A 27 9.00 -0.13 -40.08
N SER A 28 8.34 -1.30 -40.05
CA SER A 28 7.85 -1.95 -41.27
C SER A 28 6.57 -2.78 -41.01
N SER A 29 5.42 -2.10 -40.91
CA SER A 29 4.13 -2.52 -41.52
C SER A 29 2.98 -1.69 -40.95
N THR A 30 2.59 -0.69 -41.74
CA THR A 30 1.32 0.03 -41.62
C THR A 30 0.24 -0.80 -42.32
N ALA A 31 -0.79 -1.24 -41.61
CA ALA A 31 -2.07 -1.63 -42.22
C ALA A 31 -3.23 -1.30 -41.27
N SER A 32 -3.94 -0.23 -41.65
CA SER A 32 -5.21 0.27 -41.14
C SER A 32 -6.22 -0.80 -40.74
N SER A 33 -6.86 -0.58 -39.59
CA SER A 33 -8.24 -0.98 -39.34
C SER A 33 -8.88 0.07 -38.44
N ASN A 34 -9.40 1.12 -39.08
CA ASN A 34 -10.34 2.06 -38.48
C ASN A 34 -11.65 1.32 -38.25
N VAL A 35 -11.89 0.85 -37.03
CA VAL A 35 -13.22 0.53 -36.54
C VAL A 35 -13.46 1.40 -35.32
N GLU A 36 -13.84 2.66 -35.58
CA GLU A 36 -14.47 3.52 -34.60
C GLU A 36 -15.85 2.93 -34.27
N THR A 37 -15.88 2.05 -33.27
CA THR A 37 -17.13 1.67 -32.63
C THR A 37 -17.47 2.80 -31.66
N ILE A 38 -18.38 3.67 -32.09
CA ILE A 38 -19.00 4.69 -31.26
C ILE A 38 -19.90 3.97 -30.24
N THR A 39 -19.31 3.48 -29.15
CA THR A 39 -20.06 3.24 -27.92
C THR A 39 -20.03 4.55 -27.14
N ASN A 40 -21.11 5.32 -27.27
CA ASN A 40 -21.45 6.46 -26.41
C ASN A 40 -21.71 5.98 -24.97
N GLU A 41 -20.73 5.36 -24.34
CA GLU A 41 -20.65 5.38 -22.90
C GLU A 41 -20.07 6.73 -22.54
N LYS A 42 -20.93 7.58 -22.00
CA LYS A 42 -20.55 8.80 -21.30
C LYS A 42 -19.73 8.37 -20.09
N TYR A 43 -18.46 8.02 -20.33
CA TYR A 43 -17.46 7.80 -19.31
C TYR A 43 -17.42 9.08 -18.50
N ILE A 44 -17.91 8.98 -17.27
CA ILE A 44 -17.71 10.00 -16.26
C ILE A 44 -16.20 10.22 -16.27
N ASN A 45 -15.75 11.43 -16.62
CA ASN A 45 -14.35 11.86 -16.54
C ASN A 45 -13.92 11.94 -15.06
N LEU A 46 -14.06 10.84 -14.34
CA LEU A 46 -13.40 10.54 -13.08
C LEU A 46 -11.95 10.29 -13.49
N GLY A 47 -11.18 11.37 -13.53
CA GLY A 47 -9.86 11.51 -14.14
C GLY A 47 -9.13 10.19 -14.44
N SER A 48 -9.07 9.84 -15.72
CA SER A 48 -8.32 8.74 -16.34
C SER A 48 -7.65 7.76 -15.36
N PHE A 49 -8.46 6.97 -14.67
CA PHE A 49 -7.99 5.94 -13.77
C PHE A 49 -7.73 4.67 -14.59
N ASP A 50 -6.46 4.35 -14.83
CA ASP A 50 -6.08 3.21 -15.65
C ASP A 50 -6.00 1.95 -14.78
N ILE A 51 -7.04 1.11 -14.88
CA ILE A 51 -7.13 -0.18 -14.17
C ILE A 51 -5.96 -1.10 -14.56
N SER A 52 -5.45 -0.98 -15.80
CA SER A 52 -4.31 -1.75 -16.29
C SER A 52 -3.07 -1.48 -15.44
N LYS A 53 -2.88 -0.23 -15.05
CA LYS A 53 -1.77 0.21 -14.21
C LYS A 53 -1.86 -0.32 -12.78
N ILE A 54 -3.06 -0.42 -12.22
CA ILE A 54 -3.24 -1.04 -10.90
C ILE A 54 -2.97 -2.53 -10.97
N THR A 55 -3.42 -3.18 -12.06
CA THR A 55 -3.13 -4.59 -12.29
C THR A 55 -1.62 -4.83 -12.41
N GLU A 56 -0.89 -3.93 -13.07
CA GLU A 56 0.57 -3.93 -13.11
C GLU A 56 1.18 -3.78 -11.72
N LEU A 57 0.72 -2.82 -10.91
CA LEU A 57 1.20 -2.61 -9.54
C LEU A 57 0.92 -3.80 -8.62
N ILE A 58 -0.20 -4.50 -8.80
CA ILE A 58 -0.53 -5.72 -8.04
C ILE A 58 0.40 -6.88 -8.43
N LYS A 59 0.68 -7.04 -9.73
CA LYS A 59 1.57 -8.10 -10.23
C LYS A 59 3.03 -7.83 -9.90
N ASN A 60 3.44 -6.56 -9.97
CA ASN A 60 4.79 -6.11 -9.72
C ASN A 60 4.78 -4.84 -8.84
N PRO A 61 4.83 -4.98 -7.52
CA PRO A 61 4.80 -3.82 -6.61
C PRO A 61 6.01 -2.90 -6.76
N TYR A 62 7.14 -3.38 -7.28
CA TYR A 62 8.31 -2.53 -7.60
C TYR A 62 8.09 -1.64 -8.83
N ALA A 63 7.10 -1.92 -9.68
CA ALA A 63 6.70 -1.01 -10.76
C ALA A 63 6.24 0.36 -10.21
N SER A 64 5.94 0.45 -8.91
CA SER A 64 5.71 1.73 -8.24
C SER A 64 6.88 2.71 -8.42
N LEU A 65 8.14 2.24 -8.45
CA LEU A 65 9.32 3.10 -8.56
C LEU A 65 9.39 3.89 -9.88
N SER A 66 8.68 3.45 -10.92
CA SER A 66 8.60 4.14 -12.23
C SER A 66 7.48 5.19 -12.30
N LEU A 67 6.65 5.30 -11.25
CA LEU A 67 5.54 6.24 -11.23
C LEU A 67 6.03 7.69 -11.18
N ASN A 68 5.53 8.50 -12.11
CA ASN A 68 5.73 9.95 -12.08
C ASN A 68 4.84 10.59 -11.00
N GLU A 69 5.45 11.36 -10.10
CA GLU A 69 4.81 12.00 -8.94
C GLU A 69 3.64 12.92 -9.30
N GLU A 70 3.78 13.71 -10.36
CA GLU A 70 2.81 14.76 -10.72
C GLU A 70 1.51 14.18 -11.27
N LYS A 71 1.62 13.09 -12.05
CA LYS A 71 0.48 12.51 -12.76
C LYS A 71 -0.16 11.36 -11.99
N ASN A 72 0.58 10.66 -11.12
CA ASN A 72 0.16 9.39 -10.57
C ASN A 72 -0.14 9.41 -9.06
N LEU A 73 -0.16 10.58 -8.41
CA LEU A 73 -0.41 10.69 -6.98
C LEU A 73 -1.71 9.98 -6.52
N ASN A 74 -2.72 9.97 -7.39
CA ASN A 74 -3.99 9.29 -7.14
C ASN A 74 -3.83 7.79 -6.86
N TYR A 75 -2.92 7.09 -7.55
CA TYR A 75 -2.69 5.66 -7.32
C TYR A 75 -2.17 5.39 -5.90
N GLY A 76 -1.34 6.28 -5.36
CA GLY A 76 -0.91 6.22 -3.97
C GLY A 76 -2.08 6.37 -3.01
N ILE A 77 -2.90 7.41 -3.20
CA ILE A 77 -4.09 7.68 -2.36
C ILE A 77 -5.06 6.50 -2.38
N PHE A 78 -5.38 5.96 -3.56
CA PHE A 78 -6.31 4.85 -3.69
C PHE A 78 -5.77 3.56 -3.06
N GLY A 79 -4.46 3.32 -3.15
CA GLY A 79 -3.82 2.21 -2.44
C GLY A 79 -4.00 2.34 -0.92
N PHE A 80 -3.78 3.53 -0.36
CA PHE A 80 -4.04 3.83 1.05
C PHE A 80 -5.49 3.58 1.47
N ILE A 81 -6.44 4.15 0.71
CA ILE A 81 -7.86 3.98 0.98
C ILE A 81 -8.24 2.49 0.93
N SER A 82 -7.74 1.75 -0.07
CA SER A 82 -8.05 0.33 -0.23
C SER A 82 -7.58 -0.51 0.96
N SER A 83 -6.38 -0.25 1.48
CA SER A 83 -5.88 -0.95 2.67
C SER A 83 -6.62 -0.58 3.94
N ILE A 84 -7.02 0.68 4.11
CA ILE A 84 -7.85 1.11 5.25
C ILE A 84 -9.19 0.37 5.25
N ILE A 85 -9.86 0.31 4.09
CA ILE A 85 -11.13 -0.41 3.93
C ILE A 85 -10.95 -1.91 4.20
N ALA A 86 -9.91 -2.53 3.61
CA ALA A 86 -9.64 -3.94 3.79
C ALA A 86 -9.35 -4.31 5.25
N LEU A 87 -8.54 -3.50 5.94
CA LEU A 87 -8.24 -3.69 7.36
C LEU A 87 -9.48 -3.47 8.24
N TYR A 88 -10.30 -2.48 7.91
CA TYR A 88 -11.58 -2.24 8.59
C TYR A 88 -12.52 -3.45 8.43
N LEU A 89 -12.63 -4.02 7.22
CA LEU A 89 -13.40 -5.24 6.97
C LEU A 89 -12.87 -6.43 7.77
N TRP A 90 -11.56 -6.56 7.96
CA TRP A 90 -10.99 -7.60 8.81
C TRP A 90 -11.39 -7.45 10.28
N PHE A 91 -11.36 -6.22 10.82
CA PHE A 91 -11.87 -5.94 12.17
C PHE A 91 -13.37 -6.26 12.30
N LEU A 92 -14.17 -5.94 11.28
CA LEU A 92 -15.58 -6.33 11.25
C LEU A 92 -15.76 -7.85 11.24
N GLY A 93 -14.94 -8.56 10.45
CA GLY A 93 -14.91 -10.01 10.40
C GLY A 93 -14.59 -10.64 11.76
N ILE A 94 -13.61 -10.10 12.48
CA ILE A 94 -13.31 -10.50 13.87
C ILE A 94 -14.53 -10.30 14.78
N MET A 95 -15.14 -9.12 14.74
CA MET A 95 -16.31 -8.82 15.59
C MET A 95 -17.48 -9.77 15.29
N ALA A 96 -17.71 -10.09 14.01
CA ALA A 96 -18.74 -11.03 13.59
C ALA A 96 -18.42 -12.47 14.00
N GLY A 97 -17.18 -12.94 13.80
CA GLY A 97 -16.75 -14.29 14.16
C GLY A 97 -16.70 -14.54 15.68
N VAL A 98 -16.43 -13.50 16.48
CA VAL A 98 -16.52 -13.60 17.96
C VAL A 98 -17.97 -13.74 18.42
N SER A 99 -18.91 -13.09 17.74
CA SER A 99 -20.34 -13.11 18.12
C SER A 99 -20.97 -14.52 18.03
N THR A 100 -20.53 -15.35 17.09
CA THR A 100 -21.13 -16.67 16.84
C THR A 100 -20.62 -17.76 17.77
N ASN A 101 -19.38 -17.66 18.28
CA ASN A 101 -18.72 -18.70 19.08
C ASN A 101 -18.83 -18.48 20.61
N THR A 102 -20.06 -18.25 21.11
CA THR A 102 -20.42 -18.42 22.54
C THR A 102 -19.69 -17.55 23.59
N PHE A 103 -19.09 -16.41 23.21
CA PHE A 103 -18.46 -15.52 24.19
C PHE A 103 -19.07 -14.11 24.20
N TYR A 104 -19.55 -13.69 25.38
CA TYR A 104 -20.15 -12.40 25.76
C TYR A 104 -19.22 -11.16 25.55
N LEU A 105 -18.28 -11.20 24.61
CA LEU A 105 -17.44 -10.05 24.22
C LEU A 105 -18.20 -9.02 23.37
N VAL A 106 -19.48 -9.25 23.06
CA VAL A 106 -20.35 -8.26 22.39
C VAL A 106 -20.56 -6.99 23.24
N SER A 107 -20.11 -6.94 24.50
CA SER A 107 -20.18 -5.73 25.34
C SER A 107 -18.85 -5.02 25.59
N ILE A 108 -17.82 -5.13 24.73
CA ILE A 108 -16.61 -4.28 24.88
C ILE A 108 -16.91 -2.80 24.55
N GLY A 109 -18.11 -2.48 24.04
CA GLY A 109 -18.51 -1.10 23.76
C GLY A 109 -17.67 -0.42 22.68
N ILE A 110 -16.99 -1.21 21.83
CA ILE A 110 -16.21 -0.69 20.72
C ILE A 110 -17.18 -0.37 19.58
N ASN A 111 -17.32 0.91 19.27
CA ASN A 111 -18.16 1.38 18.17
C ASN A 111 -17.46 1.19 16.82
N TYR A 112 -18.23 0.95 15.76
CA TYR A 112 -17.71 0.80 14.38
C TYR A 112 -16.78 1.95 13.95
N PHE A 113 -17.10 3.18 14.37
CA PHE A 113 -16.28 4.35 14.11
C PHE A 113 -14.86 4.24 14.70
N GLN A 114 -14.71 3.60 15.86
CA GLN A 114 -13.41 3.43 16.51
C GLN A 114 -12.55 2.39 15.79
N LEU A 115 -13.18 1.34 15.25
CA LEU A 115 -12.49 0.37 14.39
C LEU A 115 -12.00 1.03 13.10
N LEU A 116 -12.78 1.96 12.54
CA LEU A 116 -12.34 2.75 11.39
C LEU A 116 -11.13 3.62 11.74
N ILE A 117 -11.15 4.33 12.88
CA ILE A 117 -10.01 5.11 13.36
C ILE A 117 -8.78 4.22 13.57
N ALA A 118 -8.94 3.06 14.21
CA ALA A 118 -7.87 2.10 14.44
C ALA A 118 -7.24 1.62 13.12
N SER A 119 -8.07 1.39 12.10
CA SER A 119 -7.62 1.01 10.76
C SER A 119 -6.80 2.12 10.10
N ILE A 120 -7.29 3.37 10.15
CA ILE A 120 -6.60 4.54 9.62
C ILE A 120 -5.24 4.73 10.32
N LEU A 121 -5.22 4.72 11.65
CA LEU A 121 -3.99 4.90 12.42
C LEU A 121 -2.97 3.79 12.15
N THR A 122 -3.43 2.54 12.04
CA THR A 122 -2.55 1.40 11.77
C THR A 122 -1.86 1.56 10.43
N VAL A 123 -2.62 1.86 9.36
CA VAL A 123 -2.09 2.06 8.00
C VAL A 123 -1.18 3.29 7.91
N LEU A 124 -1.50 4.37 8.64
CA LEU A 124 -0.64 5.55 8.71
C LEU A 124 0.68 5.25 9.42
N PHE A 125 0.67 4.60 10.58
CA PHE A 125 1.88 4.33 11.37
C PHE A 125 2.84 3.36 10.67
N ILE A 126 2.31 2.30 10.05
CA ILE A 126 3.15 1.36 9.30
C ILE A 126 3.79 2.00 8.07
N SER A 127 3.16 3.02 7.48
CA SER A 127 3.72 3.72 6.32
C SER A 127 4.64 4.87 6.69
N LEU A 128 4.35 5.57 7.80
CA LEU A 128 5.11 6.73 8.24
C LEU A 128 6.38 6.36 9.01
N SER A 129 6.34 5.29 9.82
CA SER A 129 7.52 4.90 10.61
C SER A 129 8.75 4.56 9.74
N PRO A 130 8.65 3.78 8.65
CA PRO A 130 9.80 3.47 7.82
C PRO A 130 10.25 4.70 7.00
N TYR A 131 9.33 5.60 6.64
CA TYR A 131 9.65 6.88 6.01
C TYR A 131 10.52 7.76 6.93
N ILE A 132 10.13 7.95 8.19
CA ILE A 132 10.89 8.79 9.15
C ILE A 132 12.30 8.23 9.35
N ILE A 133 12.43 6.92 9.48
CA ILE A 133 13.73 6.27 9.69
C ILE A 133 14.58 6.34 8.43
N SER A 134 13.98 6.15 7.26
CA SER A 134 14.69 6.25 6.00
C SER A 134 15.12 7.68 5.69
N LEU A 135 14.36 8.69 6.13
CA LEU A 135 14.78 10.08 6.07
C LEU A 135 16.01 10.35 6.94
N TRP A 136 16.13 9.67 8.09
CA TRP A 136 17.27 9.82 9.00
C TRP A 136 18.53 9.06 8.54
N LEU A 137 18.36 7.86 7.97
CA LEU A 137 19.46 6.99 7.59
C LEU A 137 19.89 7.09 6.11
N GLY A 138 19.02 7.65 5.27
CA GLY A 138 19.20 7.77 3.82
C GLY A 138 20.29 8.76 3.43
N THR A 139 20.90 8.51 2.27
CA THR A 139 21.88 9.44 1.66
C THR A 139 21.19 10.49 0.79
N ILE A 140 20.02 10.17 0.24
CA ILE A 140 19.23 11.05 -0.61
C ILE A 140 17.96 11.48 0.14
N LYS A 141 17.64 12.77 0.06
CA LYS A 141 16.38 13.32 0.58
C LYS A 141 15.31 13.18 -0.48
N VAL A 142 14.33 12.34 -0.20
CA VAL A 142 13.18 12.10 -1.08
C VAL A 142 11.99 12.92 -0.58
N PRO A 143 11.28 13.68 -1.45
CA PRO A 143 10.14 14.46 -1.01
C PRO A 143 9.01 13.55 -0.50
N PHE A 144 8.30 14.02 0.54
CA PHE A 144 7.21 13.27 1.17
C PHE A 144 6.14 12.82 0.15
N LYS A 145 5.81 13.67 -0.82
CA LYS A 145 4.83 13.33 -1.88
C LYS A 145 5.22 12.08 -2.67
N ARG A 146 6.51 11.93 -3.02
CA ARG A 146 7.03 10.74 -3.70
C ARG A 146 6.93 9.51 -2.82
N ALA A 147 7.43 9.60 -1.58
CA ALA A 147 7.40 8.48 -0.65
C ALA A 147 5.96 8.03 -0.37
N PHE A 148 5.03 8.98 -0.24
CA PHE A 148 3.60 8.71 -0.07
C PHE A 148 3.02 8.00 -1.30
N LEU A 149 3.29 8.50 -2.53
CA LEU A 149 2.86 7.83 -3.76
C LEU A 149 3.34 6.38 -3.82
N LEU A 150 4.64 6.15 -3.60
CA LEU A 150 5.26 4.84 -3.71
C LEU A 150 4.76 3.87 -2.64
N ASN A 151 4.73 4.31 -1.38
CA ASN A 151 4.22 3.50 -0.27
C ASN A 151 2.73 3.15 -0.49
N GLY A 152 1.92 4.12 -0.94
CA GLY A 152 0.51 3.91 -1.23
C GLY A 152 0.29 2.94 -2.39
N ALA A 153 1.05 3.06 -3.49
CA ALA A 153 0.93 2.15 -4.63
C ALA A 153 1.22 0.68 -4.26
N VAL A 154 2.13 0.45 -3.31
CA VAL A 154 2.44 -0.89 -2.81
C VAL A 154 1.31 -1.47 -1.95
N GLN A 155 0.45 -0.63 -1.37
CA GLN A 155 -0.62 -1.09 -0.48
C GLN A 155 -1.73 -1.89 -1.18
N TYR A 156 -1.84 -1.87 -2.51
CA TYR A 156 -2.85 -2.68 -3.20
C TYR A 156 -2.72 -4.18 -2.93
N ILE A 157 -1.48 -4.70 -2.91
CA ILE A 157 -1.24 -6.13 -2.63
C ILE A 157 -1.66 -6.47 -1.20
N PHE A 158 -1.34 -5.60 -0.25
CA PHE A 158 -1.67 -5.80 1.16
C PHE A 158 -3.17 -5.63 1.42
N ALA A 159 -3.85 -4.75 0.69
CA ALA A 159 -5.31 -4.65 0.72
C ALA A 159 -5.97 -5.98 0.32
N ILE A 160 -5.49 -6.64 -0.75
CA ILE A 160 -6.00 -7.96 -1.16
C ILE A 160 -5.77 -9.00 -0.06
N LEU A 161 -4.57 -9.02 0.54
CA LEU A 161 -4.26 -9.95 1.62
C LEU A 161 -5.10 -9.69 2.88
N PHE A 162 -5.39 -8.43 3.22
CA PHE A 162 -6.29 -8.10 4.33
C PHE A 162 -7.74 -8.48 4.04
N ILE A 163 -8.22 -8.34 2.80
CA ILE A 163 -9.54 -8.86 2.40
C ILE A 163 -9.59 -10.38 2.57
N LEU A 164 -8.54 -11.10 2.16
CA LEU A 164 -8.44 -12.54 2.37
C LEU A 164 -8.51 -12.88 3.87
N CYS A 165 -7.77 -12.15 4.71
CA CYS A 165 -7.86 -12.30 6.17
C CYS A 165 -9.29 -12.06 6.67
N ALA A 166 -9.97 -11.03 6.16
CA ALA A 166 -11.34 -10.68 6.54
C ALA A 166 -12.32 -11.81 6.22
N VAL A 167 -12.23 -12.39 5.02
CA VAL A 167 -13.04 -13.56 4.62
C VAL A 167 -12.76 -14.75 5.55
N LEU A 168 -11.48 -15.02 5.84
CA LEU A 168 -11.10 -16.11 6.72
C LEU A 168 -11.58 -15.91 8.16
N ALA A 169 -11.74 -14.66 8.62
CA ALA A 169 -12.26 -14.38 9.97
C ALA A 169 -13.70 -14.89 10.17
N PHE A 170 -14.48 -15.02 9.09
CA PHE A 170 -15.81 -15.63 9.14
C PHE A 170 -15.77 -17.16 9.17
N VAL A 171 -14.68 -17.78 8.71
CA VAL A 171 -14.51 -19.24 8.70
C VAL A 171 -13.88 -19.71 10.00
N ASP A 172 -12.72 -19.15 10.35
CA ASP A 172 -11.95 -19.46 11.56
C ASP A 172 -11.11 -18.25 11.96
N ILE A 173 -11.41 -17.71 13.14
CA ILE A 173 -10.74 -16.53 13.67
C ILE A 173 -9.25 -16.76 13.93
N TYR A 174 -8.84 -17.95 14.37
CA TYR A 174 -7.44 -18.26 14.65
C TYR A 174 -6.61 -18.33 13.37
N ILE A 175 -7.14 -18.99 12.34
CA ILE A 175 -6.49 -19.03 11.02
C ILE A 175 -6.37 -17.62 10.45
N SER A 176 -7.41 -16.80 10.58
CA SER A 176 -7.38 -15.39 10.16
C SER A 176 -6.29 -14.59 10.87
N PHE A 177 -6.14 -14.73 12.19
CA PHE A 177 -5.08 -14.06 12.94
C PHE A 177 -3.68 -14.48 12.52
N ILE A 178 -3.45 -15.78 12.28
CA ILE A 178 -2.15 -16.29 11.83
C ILE A 178 -1.77 -15.68 10.47
N ILE A 179 -2.70 -15.73 9.51
CA ILE A 179 -2.46 -15.20 8.16
C ILE A 179 -2.32 -13.68 8.19
N PHE A 180 -3.09 -12.99 9.02
CA PHE A 180 -2.96 -11.55 9.24
C PHE A 180 -1.56 -11.21 9.76
N PHE A 181 -1.06 -11.92 10.77
CA PHE A 181 0.27 -11.64 11.35
C PHE A 181 1.40 -11.86 10.34
N ILE A 182 1.34 -12.93 9.55
CA ILE A 182 2.30 -13.20 8.47
C ILE A 182 2.24 -12.08 7.41
N THR A 183 1.03 -11.71 6.98
CA THR A 183 0.80 -10.62 6.03
C THR A 183 1.38 -9.31 6.56
N PHE A 184 1.15 -9.03 7.84
CA PHE A 184 1.57 -7.81 8.51
C PHE A 184 3.10 -7.71 8.62
N ILE A 185 3.78 -8.78 9.01
CA ILE A 185 5.26 -8.81 9.03
C ILE A 185 5.82 -8.64 7.62
N THR A 186 5.26 -9.36 6.65
CA THR A 186 5.66 -9.26 5.24
C THR A 186 5.50 -7.83 4.74
N TYR A 187 4.42 -7.16 5.13
CA TYR A 187 4.17 -5.76 4.77
C TYR A 187 5.23 -4.82 5.33
N ILE A 188 5.56 -4.94 6.62
CA ILE A 188 6.60 -4.13 7.24
C ILE A 188 7.93 -4.31 6.51
N ILE A 189 8.36 -5.57 6.31
CA ILE A 189 9.61 -5.88 5.62
C ILE A 189 9.63 -5.27 4.22
N TYR A 190 8.55 -5.45 3.45
CA TYR A 190 8.46 -4.96 2.09
C TYR A 190 8.54 -3.43 2.00
N ILE A 191 7.79 -2.71 2.84
CA ILE A 191 7.86 -1.24 2.91
C ILE A 191 9.27 -0.78 3.29
N ILE A 192 9.94 -1.44 4.24
CA ILE A 192 11.30 -1.05 4.62
C ILE A 192 12.27 -1.28 3.47
N MET A 193 12.17 -2.41 2.75
CA MET A 193 13.01 -2.66 1.59
C MET A 193 12.80 -1.60 0.50
N LEU A 194 11.54 -1.27 0.19
CA LEU A 194 11.20 -0.21 -0.77
C LEU A 194 11.79 1.14 -0.37
N ASN A 195 11.63 1.55 0.89
CA ASN A 195 12.16 2.82 1.38
C ASN A 195 13.70 2.78 1.45
N SER A 196 14.32 1.63 1.75
CA SER A 196 15.77 1.51 1.76
C SER A 196 16.39 1.75 0.38
N GLU A 197 15.72 1.29 -0.67
CA GLU A 197 16.13 1.53 -2.05
C GLU A 197 15.86 2.99 -2.46
N LEU A 198 14.66 3.49 -2.13
CA LEU A 198 14.25 4.86 -2.44
C LEU A 198 15.18 5.91 -1.84
N PHE A 199 15.63 5.71 -0.60
CA PHE A 199 16.52 6.61 0.13
C PHE A 199 18.02 6.25 0.02
N GLN A 200 18.35 5.21 -0.75
CA GLN A 200 19.72 4.69 -0.92
C GLN A 200 20.46 4.44 0.41
N ILE A 201 19.78 3.75 1.34
CA ILE A 201 20.37 3.38 2.62
C ILE A 201 21.50 2.36 2.36
N LYS A 202 22.71 2.64 2.88
CA LYS A 202 23.87 1.73 2.79
C LYS A 202 23.50 0.35 3.35
N ASP A 203 23.95 -0.72 2.70
CA ASP A 203 23.62 -2.10 3.08
C ASP A 203 23.94 -2.42 4.55
N SER A 204 25.05 -1.88 5.07
CA SER A 204 25.45 -2.06 6.48
C SER A 204 24.46 -1.47 7.50
N ARG A 205 23.58 -0.56 7.08
CA ARG A 205 22.57 0.08 7.93
C ARG A 205 21.15 -0.42 7.67
N LYS A 206 20.91 -1.23 6.64
CA LYS A 206 19.57 -1.74 6.28
C LYS A 206 18.94 -2.55 7.41
N LEU A 207 19.70 -3.44 8.04
CA LEU A 207 19.23 -4.26 9.16
C LEU A 207 18.84 -3.40 10.37
N PHE A 208 19.64 -2.37 10.69
CA PHE A 208 19.29 -1.43 11.76
C PHE A 208 18.02 -0.63 11.43
N ALA A 209 17.86 -0.17 10.18
CA ALA A 209 16.64 0.50 9.73
C ALA A 209 15.40 -0.38 9.92
N ILE A 210 15.52 -1.69 9.68
CA ILE A 210 14.44 -2.65 9.89
C ILE A 210 14.06 -2.72 11.38
N PHE A 211 15.02 -2.99 12.26
CA PHE A 211 14.76 -3.08 13.70
C PHE A 211 14.21 -1.77 14.28
N ALA A 212 14.76 -0.62 13.88
CA ALA A 212 14.26 0.67 14.31
C ALA A 212 12.81 0.91 13.84
N SER A 213 12.46 0.47 12.63
CA SER A 213 11.11 0.65 12.07
C SER A 213 10.08 -0.17 12.82
N VAL A 214 10.41 -1.43 13.09
CA VAL A 214 9.56 -2.31 13.91
C VAL A 214 9.43 -1.75 15.33
N ALA A 215 10.52 -1.31 15.96
CA ALA A 215 10.49 -0.76 17.31
C ALA A 215 9.62 0.51 17.42
N ILE A 216 9.78 1.45 16.48
CA ILE A 216 8.96 2.67 16.42
C ILE A 216 7.50 2.33 16.16
N TYR A 217 7.22 1.40 15.23
CA TYR A 217 5.85 0.95 14.99
C TYR A 217 5.22 0.35 16.25
N LEU A 218 5.89 -0.58 16.93
CA LEU A 218 5.37 -1.22 18.14
C LEU A 218 5.15 -0.19 19.26
N PHE A 219 6.02 0.80 19.38
CA PHE A 219 5.86 1.91 20.32
C PHE A 219 4.61 2.75 20.00
N LEU A 220 4.45 3.20 18.75
CA LEU A 220 3.28 3.97 18.32
C LEU A 220 1.98 3.17 18.46
N PHE A 221 2.02 1.88 18.10
CA PHE A 221 0.90 0.97 18.23
C PHE A 221 0.50 0.78 19.69
N ARG A 222 1.46 0.59 20.61
CA ARG A 222 1.20 0.53 22.05
C ARG A 222 0.55 1.81 22.57
N LEU A 223 1.01 2.98 22.13
CA LEU A 223 0.41 4.26 22.52
C LEU A 223 -1.04 4.37 22.04
N ALA A 224 -1.32 3.99 20.79
CA ALA A 224 -2.67 3.98 20.26
C ALA A 224 -3.59 2.99 21.00
N LEU A 225 -3.10 1.78 21.28
CA LEU A 225 -3.83 0.80 22.09
C LEU A 225 -4.13 1.32 23.49
N ASN A 226 -3.19 2.01 24.13
CA ASN A 226 -3.41 2.56 25.46
C ASN A 226 -4.52 3.62 25.46
N GLN A 227 -4.57 4.47 24.43
CA GLN A 227 -5.66 5.45 24.28
C GLN A 227 -7.02 4.78 24.09
N ILE A 228 -7.07 3.72 23.27
CA ILE A 228 -8.30 2.93 23.07
C ILE A 228 -8.73 2.26 24.39
N LEU A 229 -7.78 1.70 25.15
CA LEU A 229 -8.04 1.05 26.43
C LEU A 229 -8.60 2.03 27.47
N ILE A 230 -7.99 3.22 27.60
CA ILE A 230 -8.46 4.28 28.50
C ILE A 230 -9.90 4.68 28.14
N TYR A 231 -10.20 4.83 26.85
CA TYR A 231 -11.55 5.16 26.40
C TYR A 231 -12.56 4.06 26.76
N ILE A 232 -12.22 2.78 26.53
CA ILE A 232 -13.08 1.64 26.87
C ILE A 232 -13.35 1.61 28.39
N MET A 233 -12.31 1.78 29.20
CA MET A 233 -12.46 1.80 30.66
C MET A 233 -13.35 2.95 31.15
N SER A 234 -13.25 4.13 30.53
CA SER A 234 -14.14 5.26 30.82
C SER A 234 -15.61 4.92 30.52
N ASN A 235 -15.90 4.34 29.35
CA ASN A 235 -17.26 3.95 28.99
C ASN A 235 -17.84 2.88 29.91
N ILE A 236 -17.04 1.88 30.30
CA ILE A 236 -17.46 0.84 31.24
C ILE A 236 -17.78 1.46 32.61
N SER A 237 -16.97 2.40 33.08
CA SER A 237 -17.22 3.07 34.37
C SER A 237 -18.52 3.87 34.40
N ASN A 238 -18.93 4.46 33.26
CA ASN A 238 -20.21 5.16 33.13
C ASN A 238 -21.41 4.20 33.12
N LEU A 239 -21.24 2.99 32.56
CA LEU A 239 -22.29 1.96 32.54
C LEU A 239 -22.64 1.48 33.95
N PHE A 240 -21.65 1.31 34.83
CA PHE A 240 -21.85 0.88 36.23
C PHE A 240 -22.43 1.95 37.15
N ARG A 241 -22.55 3.20 36.70
CA ARG A 241 -23.16 4.30 37.48
C ARG A 241 -24.67 4.45 37.26
N LEU A 242 -25.25 3.73 36.29
CA LEU A 242 -26.68 3.71 35.97
C LEU A 242 -27.36 2.50 36.62
#